data_AF-A0A6J6Q4B8-F1
#
_entry.id   AF-A0A6J6Q4B8-F1
#
_cell.length_a   1.000
_cell.length_b   1.000
_cell.length_c   1.000
_cell.angle_alpha   90.00
_cell.angle_beta   90.00
_cell.angle_gamma   90.00
#
_symmetry.space_group_name_H-M   'P 1'
#
loop_
_entity.id
_entity.type
_entity.pdbx_description
1 polymer ?
#
loop_
_entity_poly.entity_id
_entity_poly.type
_entity_poly.pdbx_seq_one_letter_code
_entity_poly.pdbx_strand_id
1 'polypeptide(L)'
;MTLLNTANIPGLPAGYYGIVISTNDLVDEGGVVVEQVVNRRIGNSVGTSVLLGAPTGAASTVWSAPSGVSAGLADSLVVLNATPVEGFVTVSQVGPAGTVALSGLESIPVPASGVVVVAVPAGLPQSEIVIQSTVQVVVQRLLSRGNDLVGRAAVLALPHLPSPDVGK
;
A
#
# COMPACT_ATOMS: atom_id res chain seq x y z
N MET A 1 -6.87 -20.19 20.06
CA MET A 1 -6.98 -18.85 19.45
C MET A 1 -5.88 -17.99 20.02
N THR A 2 -4.93 -17.55 19.19
CA THR A 2 -3.88 -16.63 19.61
C THR A 2 -4.32 -15.22 19.29
N LEU A 3 -4.36 -14.34 20.30
CA LEU A 3 -4.70 -12.93 20.13
C LEU A 3 -3.47 -12.08 20.37
N LEU A 4 -3.08 -11.29 19.38
CA LEU A 4 -2.03 -10.28 19.50
C LEU A 4 -2.68 -8.91 19.59
N ASN A 5 -2.51 -8.22 20.72
CA ASN A 5 -2.95 -6.83 20.85
C ASN A 5 -1.80 -5.89 20.47
N THR A 6 -1.91 -5.25 19.32
CA THR A 6 -0.89 -4.34 18.78
C THR A 6 -0.68 -3.09 19.64
N ALA A 7 -1.67 -2.69 20.44
CA ALA A 7 -1.55 -1.56 21.38
C ALA A 7 -0.53 -1.82 22.50
N ASN A 8 -0.19 -3.09 22.76
CA ASN A 8 0.77 -3.48 23.78
C ASN A 8 2.18 -3.67 23.23
N ILE A 9 2.41 -3.45 21.92
CA ILE A 9 3.72 -3.60 21.29
C ILE A 9 4.50 -2.29 21.48
N PRO A 10 5.60 -2.27 22.25
CA PRO A 10 6.39 -1.07 22.45
C PRO A 10 6.95 -0.54 21.13
N GLY A 11 6.84 0.77 20.90
CA GLY A 11 7.38 1.42 19.70
C GLY A 11 6.49 1.31 18.45
N LEU A 12 5.37 0.60 18.50
CA LEU A 12 4.41 0.59 17.39
C LEU A 12 3.59 1.89 17.37
N PRO A 13 3.47 2.59 16.23
CA PRO A 13 2.72 3.84 16.17
C PRO A 13 1.21 3.60 16.30
N ALA A 14 0.49 4.56 16.89
CA ALA A 14 -0.97 4.54 17.03
C ALA A 14 -1.74 4.71 15.69
N GLY A 15 -1.03 4.80 14.56
CA GLY A 15 -1.56 5.08 13.23
C GLY A 15 -1.25 3.96 12.24
N TYR A 16 -0.71 4.33 11.07
CA TYR A 16 -0.33 3.35 10.04
C TYR A 16 0.91 2.57 10.47
N TYR A 17 0.78 1.25 10.45
CA TYR A 17 1.89 0.29 10.60
C TYR A 17 1.62 -0.91 9.70
N GLY A 18 2.68 -1.62 9.33
CA GLY A 18 2.59 -2.89 8.62
C GLY A 18 2.66 -4.08 9.56
N ILE A 19 2.07 -5.20 9.15
CA ILE A 19 2.31 -6.50 9.77
C ILE A 19 2.75 -7.45 8.66
N VAL A 20 3.87 -8.15 8.89
CA VAL A 20 4.31 -9.26 8.04
C VAL A 20 3.92 -10.55 8.74
N ILE A 21 3.17 -11.41 8.04
CA ILE A 21 2.75 -12.71 8.55
C ILE A 21 3.47 -13.77 7.73
N SER A 22 4.13 -14.68 8.41
CA SER A 22 4.80 -15.83 7.81
C SER A 22 4.47 -17.10 8.60
N THR A 23 4.43 -18.22 7.91
CA THR A 23 4.38 -19.55 8.51
C THR A 23 5.76 -20.20 8.43
N ASN A 24 6.07 -21.02 9.42
CA ASN A 24 7.33 -21.77 9.50
C ASN A 24 7.15 -23.26 9.18
N ASP A 25 5.95 -23.71 8.84
CA ASP A 25 5.70 -25.11 8.51
C ASP A 25 6.16 -25.43 7.08
N LEU A 26 7.18 -26.28 6.99
CA LEU A 26 7.88 -26.66 5.76
C LEU A 26 7.26 -27.89 5.07
N VAL A 27 6.10 -28.36 5.53
CA VAL A 27 5.60 -29.71 5.20
C VAL A 27 4.18 -29.73 4.63
N ASP A 28 3.42 -28.64 4.72
CA ASP A 28 2.10 -28.52 4.09
C ASP A 28 2.04 -27.23 3.26
N GLU A 29 1.66 -27.37 1.98
CA GLU A 29 1.46 -26.28 1.00
C GLU A 29 0.24 -25.38 1.33
N GLY A 30 -0.17 -25.34 2.60
CA GLY A 30 -1.28 -24.52 3.09
C GLY A 30 -0.88 -23.05 3.12
N GLY A 31 -1.25 -22.29 2.08
CA GLY A 31 -1.13 -20.84 2.08
C GLY A 31 -1.99 -20.20 3.19
N VAL A 32 -1.49 -19.13 3.81
CA VAL A 32 -2.29 -18.30 4.72
C VAL A 32 -2.96 -17.19 3.93
N VAL A 33 -4.28 -17.07 4.08
CA VAL A 33 -5.03 -15.89 3.65
C VAL A 33 -5.18 -14.95 4.84
N VAL A 34 -4.75 -13.70 4.64
CA VAL A 34 -4.87 -12.66 5.64
C VAL A 34 -5.94 -11.68 5.20
N GLU A 35 -6.96 -11.51 6.02
CA GLU A 35 -7.93 -10.42 5.90
C GLU A 35 -7.62 -9.36 6.96
N GLN A 36 -7.52 -8.12 6.52
CA GLN A 36 -7.38 -6.97 7.39
C GLN A 36 -8.73 -6.26 7.48
N VAL A 37 -9.18 -5.99 8.71
CA VAL A 37 -10.39 -5.21 8.98
C VAL A 37 -9.97 -3.86 9.54
N VAL A 38 -10.25 -2.78 8.80
CA VAL A 38 -9.91 -1.40 9.18
C VAL A 38 -11.16 -0.65 9.58
N ASN A 39 -11.18 -0.17 10.82
CA ASN A 39 -12.22 0.73 11.34
C ASN A 39 -11.65 2.16 11.40
N ARG A 40 -12.26 3.08 10.66
CA ARG A 40 -11.90 4.51 10.68
C ARG A 40 -13.04 5.31 11.28
N ARG A 41 -12.77 6.01 12.37
CA ARG A 41 -13.73 6.88 13.06
C ARG A 41 -13.55 8.33 12.62
N ILE A 42 -14.65 8.99 12.27
CA ILE A 42 -14.71 10.43 11.99
C ILE A 42 -15.87 10.99 12.80
N GLY A 43 -15.56 11.72 13.87
CA GLY A 43 -16.55 12.15 14.87
C GLY A 43 -17.28 10.96 15.49
N ASN A 44 -18.61 10.94 15.33
CA ASN A 44 -19.46 9.88 15.88
C ASN A 44 -19.70 8.71 14.92
N SER A 45 -19.18 8.78 13.69
CA SER A 45 -19.40 7.76 12.67
C SER A 45 -18.17 6.87 12.51
N VAL A 46 -18.40 5.60 12.22
CA VAL A 46 -17.35 4.60 11.94
C VAL A 46 -17.56 4.02 10.55
N GLY A 47 -16.53 4.08 9.71
CA GLY A 47 -16.46 3.35 8.46
C GLY A 47 -15.59 2.11 8.62
N THR A 48 -16.09 0.96 8.20
CA THR A 48 -15.34 -0.31 8.20
C THR A 48 -14.99 -0.69 6.76
N SER A 49 -13.80 -1.22 6.56
CA SER A 49 -13.38 -1.81 5.28
C SER A 49 -12.58 -3.08 5.53
N VAL A 50 -12.81 -4.07 4.68
CA VAL A 50 -12.11 -5.35 4.70
C VAL A 50 -11.26 -5.44 3.45
N LEU A 51 -10.00 -5.80 3.61
CA LEU A 51 -9.02 -5.90 2.54
C LEU A 51 -8.20 -7.16 2.70
N LEU A 52 -7.79 -7.74 1.58
CA LEU A 52 -6.82 -8.82 1.59
C LEU A 52 -5.42 -8.25 1.80
N GLY A 53 -4.63 -8.94 2.64
CA GLY A 53 -3.20 -8.68 2.74
C GLY A 53 -2.49 -8.94 1.41
N ALA A 54 -1.31 -8.34 1.25
CA ALA A 54 -0.47 -8.65 0.10
C ALA A 54 -0.05 -10.12 0.12
N PRO A 55 -0.25 -10.87 -0.99
CA PRO A 55 0.16 -12.26 -1.04
C PRO A 55 1.68 -12.38 -1.00
N THR A 56 2.16 -13.56 -0.60
CA THR A 56 3.59 -13.89 -0.65
C THR A 56 4.16 -13.61 -2.04
N GLY A 57 5.31 -12.94 -2.10
CA GLY A 57 5.96 -12.58 -3.37
C GLY A 57 5.37 -11.36 -4.08
N ALA A 58 4.37 -10.67 -3.51
CA ALA A 58 3.81 -9.45 -4.13
C ALA A 58 4.73 -8.23 -4.04
N ALA A 59 5.72 -8.21 -3.14
CA ALA A 59 6.62 -7.07 -2.98
C ALA A 59 7.38 -6.79 -4.29
N SER A 60 7.38 -5.54 -4.72
CA SER A 60 8.00 -5.11 -5.97
C SER A 60 8.58 -3.70 -5.87
N THR A 61 9.50 -3.38 -6.78
CA THR A 61 10.03 -2.02 -6.99
C THR A 61 9.15 -1.19 -7.91
N VAL A 62 8.18 -1.78 -8.62
CA VAL A 62 7.26 -1.05 -9.50
C VAL A 62 5.84 -1.52 -9.26
N TRP A 63 4.92 -0.58 -9.09
CA TRP A 63 3.49 -0.82 -8.91
C TRP A 63 2.68 0.11 -9.78
N SER A 64 1.55 -0.37 -10.29
CA SER A 64 0.60 0.41 -11.07
C SER A 64 -0.77 0.47 -10.43
N ALA A 65 -1.43 1.59 -10.60
CA ALA A 65 -2.79 1.84 -10.19
C ALA A 65 -3.58 2.26 -11.43
N PRO A 66 -4.08 1.32 -12.26
CA PRO A 66 -4.64 1.64 -13.57
C PRO A 66 -5.83 2.60 -13.52
N SER A 67 -6.66 2.48 -12.48
CA SER A 67 -7.78 3.40 -12.22
C SER A 67 -7.40 4.64 -11.40
N GLY A 68 -6.12 4.92 -11.22
CA GLY A 68 -5.60 6.09 -10.51
C GLY A 68 -5.66 5.98 -8.99
N VAL A 69 -5.84 7.09 -8.28
CA VAL A 69 -6.07 7.07 -6.82
C VAL A 69 -7.12 8.11 -6.47
N SER A 70 -7.62 8.09 -5.23
CA SER A 70 -8.41 9.23 -4.75
C SER A 70 -7.48 10.40 -4.42
N ALA A 71 -7.26 11.24 -5.43
CA ALA A 71 -6.51 12.48 -5.36
C ALA A 71 -7.16 13.50 -4.41
N GLY A 72 -6.35 14.37 -3.82
CA GLY A 72 -6.77 15.37 -2.83
C GLY A 72 -7.01 14.81 -1.43
N LEU A 73 -6.71 13.52 -1.20
CA LEU A 73 -6.76 12.91 0.12
C LEU A 73 -5.37 12.90 0.77
N ALA A 74 -5.33 13.09 2.08
CA ALA A 74 -4.09 13.03 2.85
C ALA A 74 -3.44 11.63 2.87
N ASP A 75 -4.21 10.61 2.50
CA ASP A 75 -3.86 9.20 2.62
C ASP A 75 -4.06 8.40 1.33
N SER A 76 -3.89 9.02 0.14
CA SER A 76 -4.14 8.39 -1.16
C SER A 76 -3.39 7.07 -1.39
N LEU A 77 -2.15 6.97 -0.92
CA LEU A 77 -1.33 5.77 -0.99
C LEU A 77 -0.72 5.47 0.40
N VAL A 78 -0.57 4.19 0.71
CA VAL A 78 0.20 3.69 1.85
C VAL A 78 1.24 2.73 1.30
N VAL A 79 2.51 3.00 1.60
CA VAL A 79 3.64 2.21 1.13
C VAL A 79 4.35 1.58 2.31
N LEU A 80 4.44 0.26 2.32
CA LEU A 80 5.17 -0.52 3.31
C LEU A 80 6.53 -0.94 2.74
N ASN A 81 7.60 -0.59 3.44
CA ASN A 81 8.93 -1.16 3.25
C ASN A 81 9.21 -2.13 4.39
N ALA A 82 9.09 -3.43 4.11
CA ALA A 82 9.40 -4.49 5.07
C ALA A 82 10.90 -4.87 5.09
N THR A 83 11.73 -4.20 4.29
CA THR A 83 13.17 -4.47 4.23
C THR A 83 13.92 -3.69 5.32
N PRO A 84 15.14 -4.11 5.70
CA PRO A 84 15.96 -3.38 6.66
C PRO A 84 16.69 -2.17 6.05
N VAL A 85 16.44 -1.85 4.77
CA VAL A 85 17.13 -0.78 4.05
C VAL A 85 16.13 0.33 3.75
N GLU A 86 16.49 1.57 4.05
CA GLU A 86 15.66 2.73 3.65
C GLU A 86 15.67 2.91 2.13
N GLY A 87 14.62 3.52 1.59
CA GLY A 87 14.50 3.73 0.16
C GLY A 87 13.73 4.99 -0.19
N PHE A 88 13.53 5.19 -1.48
CA PHE A 88 12.76 6.31 -2.01
C PHE A 88 11.70 5.79 -2.97
N VAL A 89 10.57 6.48 -2.98
CA VAL A 89 9.46 6.26 -3.90
C VAL A 89 9.23 7.48 -4.76
N THR A 90 9.09 7.27 -6.07
CA THR A 90 8.61 8.24 -7.03
C THR A 90 7.17 7.89 -7.40
N VAL A 91 6.26 8.87 -7.35
CA VAL A 91 4.87 8.71 -7.80
C VAL A 91 4.67 9.50 -9.10
N SER A 92 4.25 8.81 -10.14
CA SER A 92 4.09 9.34 -11.48
C SER A 92 2.68 9.11 -12.00
N GLN A 93 2.26 9.91 -12.96
CA GLN A 93 1.00 9.76 -13.68
C GLN A 93 1.28 9.45 -15.15
N VAL A 94 0.50 8.53 -15.72
CA VAL A 94 0.55 8.22 -17.15
C VAL A 94 -0.35 9.20 -17.89
N GLY A 95 0.26 10.03 -18.75
CA GLY A 95 -0.44 10.95 -19.65
C GLY A 95 -0.23 10.60 -21.12
N PRO A 96 -0.75 11.43 -22.05
CA PRO A 96 -0.63 11.18 -23.50
C PRO A 96 0.82 11.06 -24.01
N ALA A 97 1.77 11.71 -23.32
CA ALA A 97 3.19 11.68 -23.65
C ALA A 97 3.99 10.61 -22.87
N GLY A 98 3.30 9.73 -22.14
CA GLY A 98 3.90 8.73 -21.26
C GLY A 98 3.89 9.14 -19.78
N THR A 99 4.75 8.49 -19.00
CA THR A 99 4.80 8.61 -17.54
C THR A 99 5.58 9.85 -17.11
N VAL A 100 4.95 10.70 -16.27
CA VAL A 100 5.56 11.92 -15.74
C VAL A 100 5.43 11.94 -14.22
N ALA A 101 6.53 12.23 -13.51
CA ALA A 101 6.52 12.34 -12.06
C ALA A 101 5.60 13.49 -11.60
N LEU A 102 4.82 13.25 -10.55
CA LEU A 102 3.97 14.27 -9.95
C LEU A 102 4.83 15.23 -9.13
N SER A 103 4.53 16.52 -9.26
CA SER A 103 5.29 17.57 -8.55
C SER A 103 5.27 17.36 -7.04
N GLY A 104 6.46 17.32 -6.43
CA GLY A 104 6.64 17.09 -5.00
C GLY A 104 6.62 15.62 -4.58
N LEU A 105 6.40 14.69 -5.52
CA LEU A 105 6.38 13.24 -5.29
C LEU A 105 7.50 12.52 -6.06
N GLU A 106 8.57 13.23 -6.42
CA GLU A 106 9.68 12.70 -7.20
C GLU A 106 10.62 11.82 -6.36
N SER A 107 10.73 12.10 -5.06
CA SER A 107 11.62 11.39 -4.14
C SER A 107 11.07 11.41 -2.71
N ILE A 108 10.15 10.48 -2.43
CA ILE A 108 9.52 10.32 -1.13
C ILE A 108 10.32 9.31 -0.30
N PRO A 109 10.87 9.69 0.86
CA PRO A 109 11.59 8.75 1.71
C PRO A 109 10.66 7.69 2.28
N VAL A 110 11.10 6.44 2.23
CA VAL A 110 10.42 5.29 2.86
C VAL A 110 11.39 4.65 3.86
N PRO A 111 11.10 4.73 5.16
CA PRO A 111 12.02 4.24 6.19
C PRO A 111 12.21 2.72 6.10
N ALA A 112 13.36 2.24 6.55
CA ALA A 112 13.59 0.81 6.78
C ALA A 112 12.55 0.26 7.76
N SER A 113 11.98 -0.91 7.45
CA SER A 113 10.99 -1.60 8.30
C SER A 113 9.82 -0.70 8.73
N GLY A 114 9.37 0.15 7.82
CA GLY A 114 8.39 1.19 8.14
C GLY A 114 7.41 1.48 7.01
N VAL A 115 6.52 2.42 7.30
CA VAL A 115 5.41 2.80 6.41
C VAL A 115 5.50 4.29 6.11
N VAL A 116 5.24 4.66 4.86
CA VAL A 116 4.97 6.05 4.48
C VAL A 116 3.55 6.18 3.94
N VAL A 117 2.89 7.29 4.29
CA VAL A 117 1.57 7.66 3.76
C VAL A 117 1.78 8.81 2.80
N VAL A 118 1.28 8.67 1.58
CA VAL A 118 1.48 9.65 0.51
C VAL A 118 0.15 10.27 0.11
N ALA A 119 0.10 11.60 0.19
CA ALA A 119 -0.99 12.40 -0.35
C ALA A 119 -0.74 12.68 -1.84
N VAL A 120 -1.72 12.37 -2.69
CA VAL A 120 -1.65 12.73 -4.11
C VAL A 120 -2.44 14.02 -4.34
N PRO A 121 -1.85 15.05 -4.99
CA PRO A 121 -2.50 16.36 -5.15
C PRO A 121 -3.88 16.30 -5.82
N ALA A 122 -4.79 17.18 -5.42
CA ALA A 122 -6.10 17.32 -6.05
C ALA A 122 -5.98 17.86 -7.50
N GLY A 123 -7.04 17.66 -8.30
CA GLY A 123 -7.13 18.22 -9.66
C GLY A 123 -6.42 17.41 -10.75
N LEU A 124 -5.85 16.25 -10.40
CA LEU A 124 -5.27 15.33 -11.37
C LEU A 124 -6.36 14.57 -12.14
N PRO A 125 -6.18 14.31 -13.45
CA PRO A 125 -7.09 13.47 -14.21
C PRO A 125 -7.11 12.05 -13.66
N GLN A 126 -8.25 11.37 -13.73
CA GLN A 126 -8.32 9.93 -13.42
C GLN A 126 -7.60 9.13 -14.50
N SER A 127 -6.34 8.81 -14.22
CA SER A 127 -5.43 8.08 -15.09
C SER A 127 -4.52 7.21 -14.25
N GLU A 128 -3.80 6.31 -14.90
CA GLU A 128 -2.90 5.38 -14.22
C GLU A 128 -1.85 6.13 -13.41
N ILE A 129 -1.67 5.70 -12.16
CA ILE A 129 -0.56 6.12 -11.31
C ILE A 129 0.47 5.00 -11.28
N VAL A 130 1.73 5.34 -11.52
CA VAL A 130 2.87 4.43 -11.43
C VAL A 130 3.70 4.82 -10.23
N ILE A 131 4.04 3.83 -9.39
CA ILE A 131 4.86 3.99 -8.20
C ILE A 131 6.15 3.21 -8.44
N GLN A 132 7.28 3.91 -8.45
CA GLN A 132 8.60 3.31 -8.58
C GLN A 132 9.37 3.47 -7.27
N SER A 133 10.05 2.43 -6.83
CA SER A 133 10.76 2.36 -5.55
C SER A 133 12.19 1.86 -5.74
N THR A 134 13.12 2.40 -4.95
CA THR A 134 14.51 1.92 -4.92
C THR A 134 14.70 0.62 -4.13
N VAL A 135 13.69 0.22 -3.35
CA VAL A 135 13.63 -1.03 -2.56
C VAL A 135 12.33 -1.77 -2.83
N GLN A 136 12.25 -3.07 -2.51
CA GLN A 136 10.99 -3.80 -2.61
C GLN A 136 9.99 -3.25 -1.59
N VAL A 137 8.81 -2.89 -2.05
CA VAL A 137 7.72 -2.34 -1.24
C VAL A 137 6.41 -3.03 -1.56
N VAL A 138 5.44 -2.86 -0.66
CA VAL A 138 4.03 -3.15 -0.90
C VAL A 138 3.26 -1.84 -0.93
N VAL A 139 2.46 -1.64 -2.00
CA VAL A 139 1.70 -0.40 -2.20
C VAL A 139 0.20 -0.67 -2.10
N GLN A 140 -0.45 -0.01 -1.16
CA GLN A 140 -1.89 0.02 -1.02
C GLN A 140 -2.42 1.39 -1.47
N ARG A 141 -3.54 1.37 -2.20
CA ARG A 141 -4.28 2.57 -2.60
C ARG A 141 -5.48 2.73 -1.69
N LEU A 142 -5.69 3.93 -1.16
CA LEU A 142 -6.93 4.27 -0.46
C LEU A 142 -7.84 5.04 -1.41
N LEU A 143 -9.11 4.70 -1.33
CA LEU A 143 -10.14 5.19 -2.21
C LEU A 143 -11.25 5.84 -1.38
N SER A 144 -11.78 6.96 -1.88
CA SER A 144 -13.05 7.49 -1.44
C SER A 144 -14.12 6.41 -1.63
N ARG A 145 -15.00 6.29 -0.64
CA ARG A 145 -16.14 5.38 -0.73
C ARG A 145 -17.30 5.98 -1.56
N GLY A 146 -17.16 7.25 -1.99
CA GLY A 146 -18.22 8.00 -2.67
C GLY A 146 -19.40 8.30 -1.74
N ASN A 147 -20.37 9.08 -2.24
CA ASN A 147 -21.65 9.34 -1.57
C ASN A 147 -21.54 9.74 -0.09
N ASP A 148 -20.53 10.54 0.25
CA ASP A 148 -20.22 10.99 1.62
C ASP A 148 -20.09 9.86 2.66
N LEU A 149 -19.80 8.64 2.20
CA LEU A 149 -19.60 7.49 3.07
C LEU A 149 -18.33 7.65 3.89
N VAL A 150 -18.46 7.45 5.20
CA VAL A 150 -17.37 7.58 6.16
C VAL A 150 -16.30 6.50 5.92
N GLY A 151 -15.04 6.89 6.08
CA GLY A 151 -13.89 6.01 5.97
C GLY A 151 -13.23 6.03 4.59
N ARG A 152 -12.54 4.93 4.28
CA ARG A 152 -11.80 4.70 3.03
C ARG A 152 -11.98 3.26 2.62
N ALA A 153 -12.28 3.02 1.36
CA ALA A 153 -12.01 1.70 0.77
C ALA A 153 -10.50 1.61 0.52
N ALA A 154 -9.96 0.41 0.43
CA ALA A 154 -8.58 0.25 0.02
C ALA A 154 -8.36 -1.08 -0.69
N VAL A 155 -7.36 -1.09 -1.56
CA VAL A 155 -6.97 -2.22 -2.39
C VAL A 155 -5.48 -2.09 -2.70
N LEU A 156 -4.80 -3.21 -2.91
CA LEU A 156 -3.44 -3.18 -3.39
C LEU A 156 -3.38 -2.52 -4.78
N ALA A 157 -2.30 -1.79 -5.04
CA ALA A 157 -1.90 -1.54 -6.41
C ALA A 157 -1.50 -2.87 -7.08
N LEU A 158 -1.28 -2.87 -8.39
CA LEU A 158 -0.81 -4.05 -9.12
C LEU A 158 0.72 -4.06 -9.13
N PRO A 159 1.38 -5.08 -8.55
CA PRO A 159 2.83 -5.17 -8.60
C PRO A 159 3.28 -5.60 -9.99
N HIS A 160 4.36 -5.00 -10.48
CA HIS A 160 5.07 -5.51 -11.64
C HIS A 160 6.08 -6.53 -11.12
N LEU A 161 5.74 -7.80 -11.24
CA LEU A 161 6.62 -8.89 -10.84
C LEU A 161 7.51 -9.28 -12.03
N PRO A 162 8.77 -9.67 -11.80
CA PRO A 162 9.57 -10.26 -12.86
C PRO A 162 8.84 -11.48 -13.43
N SER A 163 8.94 -11.66 -14.75
CA SER A 163 8.44 -12.89 -15.37
C SER A 163 9.08 -14.09 -14.69
N PRO A 164 8.34 -15.17 -14.42
CA PRO A 164 8.93 -16.39 -13.89
C PRO A 164 10.03 -16.87 -14.86
N ASP A 165 11.18 -17.26 -14.31
CA ASP A 165 12.26 -17.87 -15.10
C ASP A 165 11.71 -19.14 -15.76
N VAL A 166 11.48 -19.07 -17.07
CA VAL A 166 11.20 -20.26 -17.86
C VAL A 166 12.54 -20.93 -18.11
N GLY A 167 12.92 -21.83 -17.20
CA GLY A 167 14.11 -22.67 -17.37
C GLY A 167 14.13 -23.28 -18.77
N LYS A 168 15.25 -23.13 -19.47
CA LYS A 168 15.54 -23.87 -20.71
C LYS A 168 15.99 -25.29 -20.38
#